data_AF-A0A945W2X3-F1
#
_entry.id   AF-A0A945W2X3-F1
#
_cell.length_a   1.000
_cell.length_b   1.000
_cell.length_c   1.000
_cell.angle_alpha   90.00
_cell.angle_beta   90.00
_cell.angle_gamma   90.00
#
_symmetry.space_group_name_H-M   'P 1'
#
loop_
_entity.id
_entity.type
_entity.pdbx_description
1 polymer ?
#
loop_
_entity_poly.entity_id
_entity_poly.type
_entity_poly.pdbx_seq_one_letter_code
_entity_poly.pdbx_strand_id
1 'polypeptide(L)'
;MNRLCIIASLVVMAVVGFGQENTQPVDPFNMSKLQEQIDEIGVPTVTAVTALHTQALALYQGGNWEEAAEALQLYAKNANWLANLISDGLEPYYGASYDVRKAYPYKKIKPLIKYENLANDYRKLRNEARVMEAECYAKLGEKSKAVALFSKSLDLIDIKNEVYWRRAQKGLYLIIGVE
;
A
#
# COMPACT_ATOMS: atom_id res chain seq x y z
N MET A 1 24.30 70.91 -11.57
CA MET A 1 23.26 71.21 -10.55
C MET A 1 21.93 70.70 -11.07
N ASN A 2 21.15 70.03 -10.19
CA ASN A 2 19.77 69.51 -10.35
C ASN A 2 19.62 68.33 -11.34
N ARG A 3 19.61 67.05 -10.95
CA ARG A 3 18.70 66.28 -10.05
C ARG A 3 17.22 66.53 -10.32
N LEU A 4 16.58 65.62 -11.05
CA LEU A 4 15.17 65.26 -10.83
C LEU A 4 14.97 63.78 -11.16
N CYS A 5 14.77 62.99 -10.10
CA CYS A 5 14.34 61.60 -10.14
C CYS A 5 12.85 61.52 -10.50
N ILE A 6 12.47 60.65 -11.42
CA ILE A 6 11.09 60.15 -11.53
C ILE A 6 11.17 58.64 -11.38
N ILE A 7 10.85 58.16 -10.18
CA ILE A 7 10.70 56.74 -9.85
C ILE A 7 9.26 56.37 -10.18
N ALA A 8 9.05 55.59 -11.24
CA ALA A 8 7.76 54.99 -11.55
C ALA A 8 7.62 53.68 -10.75
N SER A 9 6.88 53.74 -9.65
CA SER A 9 6.55 52.57 -8.83
C SER A 9 5.46 51.74 -9.52
N LEU A 10 5.84 50.56 -10.04
CA LEU A 10 4.92 49.60 -10.63
C LEU A 10 4.39 48.68 -9.52
N VAL A 11 3.15 48.90 -9.09
CA VAL A 11 2.46 48.06 -8.11
C VAL A 11 1.87 46.84 -8.84
N VAL A 12 2.49 45.68 -8.67
CA VAL A 12 1.93 44.39 -9.11
C VAL A 12 0.95 43.92 -8.02
N MET A 13 -0.35 44.05 -8.28
CA MET A 13 -1.37 43.39 -7.46
C MET A 13 -1.30 41.88 -7.71
N ALA A 14 -0.80 41.14 -6.73
CA ALA A 14 -0.96 39.70 -6.67
C ALA A 14 -2.44 39.38 -6.35
N VAL A 15 -3.20 38.96 -7.36
CA VAL A 15 -4.51 38.36 -7.16
C VAL A 15 -4.27 36.96 -6.61
N VAL A 16 -4.45 36.79 -5.30
CA VAL A 16 -4.51 35.47 -4.67
C VAL A 16 -5.85 34.85 -5.05
N GLY A 17 -5.85 34.12 -6.17
CA GLY A 17 -6.99 33.29 -6.56
C GLY A 17 -7.12 32.13 -5.57
N PHE A 18 -7.99 32.27 -4.57
CA PHE A 18 -8.51 31.12 -3.86
C PHE A 18 -9.36 30.32 -4.84
N GLY A 19 -8.77 29.30 -5.45
CA GLY A 19 -9.53 28.27 -6.15
C GLY A 19 -10.41 27.57 -5.13
N GLN A 20 -11.72 27.83 -5.16
CA GLN A 20 -12.69 26.92 -4.57
C GLN A 20 -12.59 25.61 -5.35
N GLU A 21 -11.95 24.62 -4.76
CA GLU A 21 -12.03 23.24 -5.22
C GLU A 21 -13.51 22.85 -5.10
N ASN A 22 -14.21 22.81 -6.25
CA ASN A 22 -15.57 22.29 -6.35
C ASN A 22 -15.51 20.81 -5.98
N THR A 23 -15.65 20.50 -4.70
CA THR A 23 -15.86 19.14 -4.23
C THR A 23 -17.24 18.72 -4.69
N GLN A 24 -17.29 18.06 -5.85
CA GLN A 24 -18.47 17.35 -6.30
C GLN A 24 -18.96 16.46 -5.15
N PRO A 25 -20.28 16.42 -4.87
CA PRO A 25 -20.83 15.57 -3.84
C PRO A 25 -20.43 14.12 -4.14
N VAL A 26 -19.70 13.50 -3.20
CA VAL A 26 -19.32 12.10 -3.29
C VAL A 26 -20.61 11.29 -3.11
N ASP A 27 -21.08 10.66 -4.18
CA ASP A 27 -22.20 9.73 -4.12
C ASP A 27 -21.81 8.51 -3.26
N PRO A 28 -22.45 8.28 -2.10
CA PRO A 28 -22.11 7.18 -1.20
C PRO A 28 -22.44 5.80 -1.77
N PHE A 29 -23.19 5.73 -2.88
CA PHE A 29 -23.51 4.49 -3.59
C PHE A 29 -22.69 4.30 -4.87
N ASN A 30 -21.70 5.16 -5.12
CA ASN A 30 -20.82 5.01 -6.26
C ASN A 30 -19.86 3.83 -6.06
N MET A 31 -20.15 2.73 -6.74
CA MET A 31 -19.38 1.48 -6.68
C MET A 31 -18.33 1.36 -7.81
N SER A 32 -18.09 2.41 -8.61
CA SER A 32 -17.24 2.32 -9.80
C SER A 32 -15.83 1.81 -9.51
N LYS A 33 -15.21 2.27 -8.42
CA LYS A 33 -13.88 1.82 -7.99
C LYS A 33 -13.85 0.35 -7.59
N LEU A 34 -14.91 -0.13 -6.94
CA LEU A 34 -15.00 -1.55 -6.58
C LEU A 34 -15.19 -2.40 -7.84
N GLN A 35 -16.03 -1.95 -8.77
CA GLN A 35 -16.25 -2.65 -10.03
C GLN A 35 -14.95 -2.71 -10.87
N GLU A 36 -14.21 -1.61 -10.97
CA GLU A 36 -12.91 -1.57 -11.65
C GLU A 36 -11.91 -2.58 -11.05
N GLN A 37 -11.85 -2.71 -9.72
CA GLN A 37 -11.00 -3.71 -9.06
C GLN A 37 -11.46 -5.15 -9.36
N ILE A 38 -12.78 -5.40 -9.39
CA ILE A 38 -13.36 -6.68 -9.79
C ILE A 38 -13.00 -7.02 -11.23
N ASP A 39 -13.08 -6.05 -12.13
CA ASP A 39 -12.76 -6.25 -13.53
C ASP A 39 -11.25 -6.47 -13.75
N GLU A 40 -10.38 -5.79 -12.98
CA GLU A 40 -8.92 -5.89 -13.11
C GLU A 40 -8.39 -7.25 -12.60
N ILE A 41 -8.74 -7.66 -11.37
CA ILE A 41 -8.10 -8.80 -10.71
C ILE A 41 -9.06 -9.86 -10.17
N GLY A 42 -10.38 -9.69 -10.35
CA GLY A 42 -11.40 -10.64 -9.91
C GLY A 42 -11.58 -10.71 -8.39
N VAL A 43 -12.71 -11.24 -7.90
CA VAL A 43 -12.95 -11.29 -6.44
C VAL A 43 -11.94 -12.21 -5.75
N PRO A 44 -11.11 -11.71 -4.81
CA PRO A 44 -10.05 -12.50 -4.23
C PRO A 44 -10.64 -13.46 -3.18
N THR A 45 -10.24 -14.72 -3.24
CA THR A 45 -10.60 -15.74 -2.24
C THR A 45 -9.36 -16.26 -1.54
N VAL A 46 -9.52 -16.80 -0.34
CA VAL A 46 -8.42 -17.44 0.41
C VAL A 46 -7.70 -18.48 -0.46
N THR A 47 -8.45 -19.32 -1.17
CA THR A 47 -7.91 -20.35 -2.06
C THR A 47 -7.14 -19.74 -3.23
N ALA A 48 -7.71 -18.74 -3.93
CA ALA A 48 -7.05 -18.09 -5.06
C ALA A 48 -5.75 -17.37 -4.64
N VAL A 49 -5.80 -16.61 -3.54
CA VAL A 49 -4.62 -15.92 -2.99
C VAL A 49 -3.53 -16.91 -2.57
N THR A 50 -3.91 -18.05 -2.00
CA THR A 50 -2.95 -19.12 -1.65
C THR A 50 -2.30 -19.72 -2.89
N ALA A 51 -3.07 -19.98 -3.95
CA ALA A 51 -2.53 -20.48 -5.21
C ALA A 51 -1.54 -19.49 -5.85
N LEU A 52 -1.87 -18.19 -5.86
CA LEU A 52 -0.98 -17.13 -6.33
C LEU A 52 0.32 -17.10 -5.52
N HIS A 53 0.25 -17.21 -4.19
CA HIS A 53 1.42 -17.27 -3.33
C HIS A 53 2.33 -18.46 -3.69
N THR A 54 1.75 -19.65 -3.81
CA THR A 54 2.51 -20.86 -4.17
C THR A 54 3.20 -20.72 -5.51
N GLN A 55 2.50 -20.20 -6.53
CA GLN A 55 3.07 -19.97 -7.86
C GLN A 55 4.21 -18.93 -7.82
N ALA A 56 3.98 -17.78 -7.19
CA ALA A 56 4.96 -16.71 -7.10
C ALA A 56 6.23 -17.17 -6.36
N LEU A 57 6.07 -17.92 -5.27
CA LEU A 57 7.19 -18.45 -4.51
C LEU A 57 7.99 -19.48 -5.30
N ALA A 58 7.33 -20.34 -6.08
CA ALA A 58 8.00 -21.31 -6.95
C ALA A 58 8.86 -20.62 -8.01
N LEU A 59 8.35 -19.54 -8.63
CA LEU A 59 9.11 -18.74 -9.60
C LEU A 59 10.31 -18.05 -8.95
N TYR A 60 10.09 -17.42 -7.79
CA TYR A 60 11.13 -16.74 -7.03
C TYR A 60 12.25 -17.71 -6.61
N GLN A 61 11.90 -18.88 -6.09
CA GLN A 61 12.87 -19.91 -5.68
C GLN A 61 13.58 -20.55 -6.88
N GLY A 62 12.93 -20.61 -8.04
CA GLY A 62 13.52 -21.06 -9.29
C GLY A 62 14.48 -20.06 -9.94
N GLY A 63 14.53 -18.81 -9.44
CA GLY A 63 15.37 -17.75 -10.01
C GLY A 63 14.82 -17.15 -11.32
N ASN A 64 13.54 -17.38 -11.62
CA ASN A 64 12.85 -16.78 -12.76
C ASN A 64 12.43 -15.35 -12.41
N TRP A 65 13.41 -14.44 -12.31
CA TRP A 65 13.22 -13.15 -11.64
C TRP A 65 12.16 -12.26 -12.28
N GLU A 66 12.05 -12.27 -13.61
CA GLU A 66 11.08 -11.45 -14.35
C GLU A 66 9.65 -11.94 -14.06
N GLU A 67 9.38 -13.22 -14.30
CA GLU A 67 8.08 -13.83 -14.03
C GLU A 67 7.74 -13.84 -12.53
N ALA A 68 8.74 -14.02 -11.67
CA ALA A 68 8.56 -13.94 -10.22
C ALA A 68 8.11 -12.54 -9.80
N ALA A 69 8.71 -11.47 -10.34
CA ALA A 69 8.31 -10.10 -10.01
C ALA A 69 6.83 -9.85 -10.35
N GLU A 70 6.39 -10.26 -11.54
CA GLU A 70 4.99 -10.13 -11.96
C GLU A 70 4.04 -10.95 -11.09
N ALA A 71 4.38 -12.21 -10.82
CA ALA A 71 3.56 -13.09 -9.98
C ALA A 71 3.48 -12.59 -8.53
N LEU A 72 4.58 -12.08 -7.97
CA LEU A 72 4.62 -11.49 -6.62
C LEU A 72 3.79 -10.22 -6.54
N GLN A 73 3.82 -9.38 -7.57
CA GLN A 73 2.99 -8.19 -7.64
C GLN A 73 1.50 -8.54 -7.67
N LEU A 74 1.10 -9.50 -8.52
CA LEU A 74 -0.28 -9.96 -8.61
C LEU A 74 -0.75 -10.57 -7.29
N TYR A 75 0.09 -11.39 -6.67
CA TYR A 75 -0.16 -11.94 -5.33
C TYR A 75 -0.34 -10.82 -4.29
N ALA A 76 0.56 -9.84 -4.25
CA ALA A 76 0.50 -8.74 -3.30
C ALA A 76 -0.79 -7.89 -3.48
N LYS A 77 -1.19 -7.61 -4.73
CA LYS A 77 -2.45 -6.92 -5.04
C LYS A 77 -3.65 -7.69 -4.48
N ASN A 78 -3.73 -8.99 -4.76
CA ASN A 78 -4.82 -9.86 -4.33
C ASN A 78 -4.85 -10.06 -2.81
N ALA A 79 -3.70 -10.25 -2.17
CA ALA A 79 -3.58 -10.35 -0.70
C ALA A 79 -4.03 -9.05 -0.02
N ASN A 80 -3.63 -7.89 -0.57
CA ASN A 80 -4.08 -6.59 -0.07
C ASN A 80 -5.60 -6.43 -0.17
N TRP A 81 -6.17 -6.78 -1.33
CA TRP A 81 -7.60 -6.64 -1.53
C TRP A 81 -8.40 -7.58 -0.62
N LEU A 82 -7.98 -8.85 -0.49
CA LEU A 82 -8.59 -9.78 0.45
C LEU A 82 -8.54 -9.24 1.89
N ALA A 83 -7.41 -8.69 2.33
CA ALA A 83 -7.28 -8.10 3.66
C ALA A 83 -8.26 -6.93 3.87
N ASN A 84 -8.44 -6.10 2.85
CA ASN A 84 -9.38 -4.98 2.89
C ASN A 84 -10.83 -5.47 2.97
N LEU A 85 -11.25 -6.41 2.11
CA LEU A 85 -12.60 -6.98 2.16
C LEU A 85 -12.92 -7.62 3.52
N ILE A 86 -11.96 -8.32 4.12
CA ILE A 86 -12.12 -8.87 5.48
C ILE A 86 -12.30 -7.74 6.50
N SER A 87 -11.53 -6.64 6.35
CA SER A 87 -11.61 -5.49 7.27
C SER A 87 -12.90 -4.70 7.10
N ASP A 88 -13.41 -4.56 5.88
CA ASP A 88 -14.69 -3.89 5.60
C ASP A 88 -15.84 -4.60 6.33
N GLY A 89 -15.79 -5.94 6.43
CA GLY A 89 -16.73 -6.72 7.23
C GLY A 89 -16.63 -6.48 8.75
N LEU A 90 -15.54 -5.90 9.22
CA LEU A 90 -15.31 -5.55 10.63
C LEU A 90 -15.65 -4.08 10.94
N GLU A 91 -15.82 -3.25 9.92
CA GLU A 91 -15.99 -1.81 10.04
C GLU A 91 -17.17 -1.37 10.91
N PRO A 92 -18.35 -2.03 10.91
CA PRO A 92 -19.43 -1.64 11.81
C PRO A 92 -19.05 -1.65 13.29
N TYR A 93 -18.09 -2.50 13.69
CA TYR A 93 -17.57 -2.50 15.05
C TYR A 93 -16.40 -1.51 15.21
N TYR A 94 -15.39 -1.53 14.33
CA TYR A 94 -14.19 -0.70 14.52
C TYR A 94 -14.41 0.78 14.22
N GLY A 95 -15.31 1.11 13.31
CA GLY A 95 -15.74 2.48 12.97
C GLY A 95 -16.73 3.08 13.98
N ALA A 96 -17.25 2.29 14.92
CA ALA A 96 -18.10 2.81 15.98
C ALA A 96 -17.31 3.66 17.00
N SER A 97 -18.02 4.58 17.68
CA SER A 97 -17.40 5.40 18.72
C SER A 97 -16.86 4.56 19.88
N TYR A 98 -15.92 5.13 20.64
CA TYR A 98 -15.32 4.46 21.79
C TYR A 98 -16.38 3.93 22.77
N ASP A 99 -17.39 4.73 23.10
CA ASP A 99 -18.45 4.34 24.04
C ASP A 99 -19.29 3.18 23.51
N VAL A 100 -19.62 3.18 22.21
CA VAL A 100 -20.35 2.08 21.56
C VAL A 100 -19.53 0.80 21.61
N ARG A 101 -18.23 0.87 21.26
CA ARG A 101 -17.34 -0.31 21.32
C ARG A 101 -17.19 -0.85 22.74
N LYS A 102 -17.03 0.05 23.72
CA LYS A 102 -16.89 -0.31 25.14
C LYS A 102 -18.15 -0.97 25.70
N ALA A 103 -19.33 -0.52 25.27
CA ALA A 103 -20.61 -1.12 25.65
C ALA A 103 -20.94 -2.41 24.89
N TYR A 104 -20.23 -2.71 23.80
CA TYR A 104 -20.50 -3.88 22.97
C TYR A 104 -20.06 -5.19 23.67
N PRO A 105 -20.91 -6.22 23.78
CA PRO A 105 -20.59 -7.41 24.55
C PRO A 105 -19.37 -8.17 24.02
N TYR A 106 -18.39 -8.47 24.88
CA TYR A 106 -17.19 -9.23 24.52
C TYR A 106 -17.48 -10.57 23.82
N LYS A 107 -18.55 -11.27 24.22
CA LYS A 107 -18.99 -12.51 23.56
C LYS A 107 -19.32 -12.35 22.06
N LYS A 108 -19.70 -11.14 21.64
CA LYS A 108 -19.96 -10.79 20.23
C LYS A 108 -18.69 -10.30 19.52
N ILE A 109 -17.70 -9.79 20.24
CA ILE A 109 -16.40 -9.36 19.72
C ILE A 109 -15.48 -10.56 19.49
N LYS A 110 -15.47 -11.53 20.42
CA LYS A 110 -14.57 -12.68 20.38
C LYS A 110 -14.53 -13.41 19.02
N PRO A 111 -15.65 -13.63 18.32
CA PRO A 111 -15.63 -14.24 16.98
C PRO A 111 -14.98 -13.37 15.89
N LEU A 112 -14.88 -12.04 16.08
CA LEU A 112 -14.31 -11.10 15.11
C LEU A 112 -12.78 -11.10 15.12
N ILE A 113 -12.17 -11.38 16.27
CA ILE A 113 -10.71 -11.37 16.47
C ILE A 113 -9.98 -12.25 15.43
N LYS A 114 -10.55 -13.40 15.07
CA LYS A 114 -9.93 -14.28 14.06
C LYS A 114 -9.86 -13.63 12.67
N TYR A 115 -10.84 -12.80 12.31
CA TYR A 115 -10.88 -12.10 11.03
C TYR A 115 -9.96 -10.88 11.04
N GLU A 116 -9.88 -10.17 12.17
CA GLU A 116 -8.88 -9.11 12.37
C GLU A 116 -7.46 -9.66 12.19
N ASN A 117 -7.15 -10.77 12.87
CA ASN A 117 -5.87 -11.45 12.71
C ASN A 117 -5.62 -11.86 11.26
N LEU A 118 -6.62 -12.48 10.61
CA LEU A 118 -6.49 -12.92 9.21
C LEU A 118 -6.22 -11.76 8.24
N ALA A 119 -6.92 -10.62 8.40
CA ALA A 119 -6.67 -9.43 7.59
C ALA A 119 -5.24 -8.90 7.80
N ASN A 120 -4.77 -8.87 9.05
CA ASN A 120 -3.42 -8.44 9.38
C ASN A 120 -2.35 -9.41 8.85
N ASP A 121 -2.61 -10.71 8.88
CA ASP A 121 -1.74 -11.72 8.29
C ASP A 121 -1.59 -11.51 6.78
N TYR A 122 -2.68 -11.25 6.05
CA TYR A 122 -2.60 -10.94 4.61
C TYR A 122 -1.89 -9.62 4.31
N ARG A 123 -2.02 -8.59 5.16
CA ARG A 123 -1.23 -7.36 5.03
C ARG A 123 0.26 -7.61 5.24
N LYS A 124 0.61 -8.46 6.21
CA LYS A 124 1.99 -8.88 6.45
C LYS A 124 2.53 -9.61 5.22
N LEU A 125 1.81 -10.63 4.73
CA LEU A 125 2.20 -11.40 3.55
C LEU A 125 2.35 -10.53 2.28
N ARG A 126 1.47 -9.55 2.06
CA ARG A 126 1.62 -8.54 1.00
C ARG A 126 2.95 -7.80 1.11
N ASN A 127 3.33 -7.38 2.32
CA ASN A 127 4.58 -6.64 2.53
C ASN A 127 5.80 -7.52 2.25
N GLU A 128 5.76 -8.79 2.66
CA GLU A 128 6.81 -9.77 2.37
C GLU A 128 6.97 -9.98 0.86
N ALA A 129 5.85 -10.11 0.13
CA ALA A 129 5.85 -10.23 -1.32
C ALA A 129 6.51 -9.03 -2.02
N ARG A 130 6.29 -7.81 -1.54
CA ARG A 130 6.92 -6.60 -2.09
C ARG A 130 8.44 -6.56 -1.88
N VAL A 131 8.93 -7.10 -0.78
CA VAL A 131 10.39 -7.25 -0.56
C VAL A 131 10.96 -8.25 -1.56
N MET A 132 10.28 -9.38 -1.77
CA MET A 132 10.71 -10.37 -2.77
C MET A 132 10.66 -9.79 -4.20
N GLU A 133 9.63 -9.00 -4.54
CA GLU A 133 9.52 -8.30 -5.83
C GLU A 133 10.69 -7.31 -6.02
N ALA A 134 11.03 -6.56 -4.97
CA ALA A 134 12.19 -5.65 -4.99
C ALA A 134 13.51 -6.40 -5.22
N GLU A 135 13.68 -7.55 -4.59
CA GLU A 135 14.85 -8.41 -4.79
C GLU A 135 14.93 -8.94 -6.22
N CYS A 136 13.80 -9.36 -6.82
CA CYS A 136 13.75 -9.73 -8.24
C CYS A 136 14.26 -8.60 -9.13
N TYR A 137 13.75 -7.38 -8.96
CA TYR A 137 14.21 -6.23 -9.73
C TYR A 137 15.68 -5.89 -9.48
N ALA A 138 16.19 -6.08 -8.25
CA ALA A 138 17.61 -5.94 -7.97
C ALA A 138 18.46 -6.97 -8.74
N LYS A 139 17.99 -8.21 -8.85
CA LYS A 139 18.66 -9.28 -9.63
C LYS A 139 18.63 -9.03 -11.13
N LEU A 140 17.59 -8.38 -11.63
CA LEU A 140 17.47 -7.94 -13.03
C LEU A 140 18.30 -6.68 -13.34
N GLY A 141 18.91 -6.05 -12.33
CA GLY A 141 19.66 -4.80 -12.50
C GLY A 141 18.77 -3.55 -12.59
N GLU A 142 17.46 -3.69 -12.37
CA GLU A 142 16.47 -2.60 -12.39
C GLU A 142 16.47 -1.81 -11.08
N LYS A 143 17.60 -1.16 -10.78
CA LYS A 143 17.86 -0.51 -9.49
C LYS A 143 16.77 0.49 -9.06
N SER A 144 16.22 1.26 -9.99
CA SER A 144 15.19 2.27 -9.69
C SER A 144 13.90 1.63 -9.16
N LYS A 145 13.43 0.53 -9.77
CA LYS A 145 12.24 -0.20 -9.30
C LYS A 145 12.51 -0.88 -7.96
N ALA A 146 13.67 -1.51 -7.82
CA ALA A 146 14.08 -2.15 -6.57
C ALA A 146 14.13 -1.16 -5.40
N VAL A 147 14.74 0.02 -5.58
CA VAL A 147 14.80 1.07 -4.54
C VAL A 147 13.40 1.54 -4.14
N ALA A 148 12.52 1.81 -5.11
CA ALA A 148 11.16 2.24 -4.84
C ALA A 148 10.40 1.21 -3.99
N LEU A 149 10.52 -0.08 -4.33
CA LEU A 149 9.84 -1.16 -3.60
C LEU A 149 10.47 -1.45 -2.24
N PHE A 150 11.79 -1.46 -2.11
CA PHE A 150 12.46 -1.62 -0.82
C PHE A 150 12.09 -0.48 0.13
N SER A 151 12.19 0.77 -0.33
CA SER A 151 11.80 1.94 0.47
C SER A 151 10.35 1.84 0.90
N LYS A 152 9.44 1.51 -0.03
CA LYS A 152 8.02 1.41 0.32
C LYS A 152 7.73 0.24 1.26
N SER A 153 8.49 -0.85 1.17
CA SER A 153 8.34 -1.99 2.06
C SER A 153 8.81 -1.66 3.47
N LEU A 154 9.87 -0.88 3.63
CA LEU A 154 10.35 -0.41 4.94
C LEU A 154 9.32 0.47 5.67
N ASP A 155 8.49 1.25 4.95
CA ASP A 155 7.37 1.99 5.54
C ASP A 155 6.27 1.08 6.11
N LEU A 156 6.12 -0.13 5.57
CA LEU A 156 4.97 -1.00 5.81
C LEU A 156 5.31 -2.19 6.73
N ILE A 157 6.57 -2.57 6.82
CA ILE A 157 7.03 -3.72 7.60
C ILE A 157 7.23 -3.31 9.07
N ASP A 158 6.56 -4.03 9.96
CA ASP A 158 6.77 -3.94 11.42
C ASP A 158 8.15 -4.53 11.80
N ILE A 159 8.83 -3.94 12.78
CA ILE A 159 10.06 -4.47 13.39
C ILE A 159 9.92 -5.92 13.87
N LYS A 160 8.71 -6.36 14.21
CA LYS A 160 8.41 -7.77 14.55
C LYS A 160 8.58 -8.74 13.38
N ASN A 161 8.57 -8.25 12.15
CA ASN A 161 8.91 -9.03 10.96
C ASN A 161 10.39 -8.80 10.56
N GLU A 162 11.28 -9.09 11.52
CA GLU A 162 12.71 -8.78 11.43
C GLU A 162 13.37 -9.34 10.17
N VAL A 163 12.98 -10.55 9.75
CA VAL A 163 13.55 -11.22 8.57
C VAL A 163 13.39 -10.38 7.32
N TYR A 164 12.15 -9.95 7.01
CA TYR A 164 11.89 -9.17 5.80
C TYR A 164 12.29 -7.71 5.94
N TRP A 165 12.25 -7.15 7.16
CA TRP A 165 12.80 -5.83 7.44
C TRP A 165 14.30 -5.77 7.11
N ARG A 166 15.09 -6.73 7.63
CA ARG A 166 16.53 -6.80 7.35
C ARG A 166 16.83 -7.04 5.88
N ARG A 167 16.05 -7.90 5.21
CA ARG A 167 16.19 -8.12 3.76
C ARG A 167 15.97 -6.84 2.96
N ALA A 168 14.92 -6.09 3.27
CA ALA A 168 14.62 -4.83 2.60
C ALA A 168 15.69 -3.77 2.85
N GLN A 169 16.13 -3.63 4.11
CA GLN A 169 17.21 -2.71 4.49
C GLN A 169 18.52 -3.06 3.77
N LYS A 170 18.93 -4.32 3.83
CA LYS A 170 20.16 -4.82 3.18
C LYS A 170 20.10 -4.59 1.66
N GLY A 171 18.99 -4.97 1.03
CA GLY A 171 18.79 -4.79 -0.40
C GLY A 171 18.91 -3.32 -0.82
N LEU A 172 18.30 -2.41 -0.05
CA LEU A 172 18.42 -0.97 -0.28
C LEU A 172 19.88 -0.50 -0.11
N TYR A 173 20.55 -0.88 0.97
CA TYR A 173 21.91 -0.46 1.27
C TYR A 173 22.93 -0.94 0.24
N LEU A 174 22.78 -2.18 -0.22
CA LEU A 174 23.59 -2.74 -1.30
C LEU A 174 23.44 -1.95 -2.60
N ILE A 175 22.22 -1.50 -2.93
CA ILE A 175 21.98 -0.73 -4.16
C ILE A 175 22.61 0.67 -4.08
N ILE A 176 22.53 1.32 -2.92
CA ILE A 176 23.05 2.69 -2.73
C ILE A 176 24.53 2.75 -2.31
N GLY A 177 25.17 1.60 -2.03
CA GLY A 177 26.60 1.49 -1.76
C GLY A 177 27.01 1.91 -0.34
N VAL A 178 26.19 1.60 0.67
CA VAL A 178 26.50 1.88 2.09
C VAL A 178 26.66 0.63 2.96
N GLU A 179 26.73 -0.54 2.33
CA GLU A 179 27.05 -1.86 2.93
C GLU A 179 28.35 -2.41 2.35
#